data_AF-A0A853AQQ0-F1
#
_entry.id   AF-A0A853AQQ0-F1
#
_cell.length_a   1.000
_cell.length_b   1.000
_cell.length_c   1.000
_cell.angle_alpha   90.00
_cell.angle_beta   90.00
_cell.angle_gamma   90.00
#
_symmetry.space_group_name_H-M   'P 1'
#
loop_
_entity.id
_entity.type
_entity.pdbx_description
1 polymer ?
#
loop_
_entity_poly.entity_id
_entity_poly.type
_entity_poly.pdbx_seq_one_letter_code
_entity_poly.pdbx_strand_id
1 'polypeptide(L)'
;MTRTPPLRRVLLVLFKVGLAVFLLLGVAVVGAQAVGVLTADPALVSGAADGLGTAMTVVAGATGLLGFAMSYVFRWESTGED
;
A
#
# COMPACT_ATOMS: atom_id res chain seq x y z
N MET A 1 -0.08 32.86 0.08
CA MET A 1 0.23 31.72 0.97
C MET A 1 -1.02 30.85 1.09
N THR A 2 -1.25 29.97 0.12
CA THR A 2 -2.47 29.15 0.00
C THR A 2 -2.43 28.02 1.04
N ARG A 3 -3.20 28.16 2.12
CA ARG A 3 -3.38 27.07 3.10
C ARG A 3 -4.13 25.94 2.39
N THR A 4 -3.42 24.87 2.02
CA THR A 4 -4.08 23.61 1.66
C THR A 4 -5.00 23.23 2.82
N PRO A 5 -6.29 22.94 2.59
CA PRO A 5 -7.20 22.59 3.67
C PRO A 5 -6.64 21.40 4.46
N PRO A 6 -6.76 21.39 5.80
CA PRO A 6 -6.14 20.39 6.66
C PRO A 6 -6.46 18.95 6.22
N LEU A 7 -7.67 18.75 5.67
CA LEU A 7 -8.12 17.48 5.09
C LEU A 7 -7.22 16.96 3.96
N ARG A 8 -6.83 17.81 2.99
CA ARG A 8 -5.99 17.40 1.85
C ARG A 8 -4.62 16.91 2.33
N ARG A 9 -4.03 17.61 3.31
CA ARG A 9 -2.74 17.21 3.89
C ARG A 9 -2.87 15.89 4.66
N VAL A 10 -3.91 15.72 5.46
CA VAL A 10 -4.15 14.50 6.23
C VAL A 10 -4.34 13.30 5.30
N LEU A 11 -5.17 13.41 4.26
CA LEU A 11 -5.40 12.32 3.30
C LEU A 11 -4.11 11.89 2.58
N LEU A 12 -3.29 12.86 2.15
CA LEU A 12 -2.00 12.56 1.53
C LEU A 12 -1.05 11.83 2.48
N VAL A 13 -0.98 12.25 3.75
CA VAL A 13 -0.13 11.58 4.74
C VAL A 13 -0.63 10.16 4.99
N LEU A 14 -1.92 9.97 5.22
CA LEU A 14 -2.51 8.64 5.44
C LEU A 14 -2.30 7.72 4.25
N PHE A 15 -2.50 8.21 3.03
CA PHE A 15 -2.28 7.44 1.82
C PHE A 15 -0.81 7.03 1.66
N LYS A 16 0.13 7.99 1.84
CA LYS A 16 1.57 7.69 1.71
C LYS A 16 2.04 6.70 2.77
N VAL A 17 1.56 6.83 4.00
CA VAL A 17 1.89 5.88 5.08
C VAL A 17 1.30 4.52 4.77
N GLY A 18 0.02 4.43 4.38
CA GLY A 18 -0.61 3.17 3.99
C GLY A 18 0.12 2.48 2.83
N LEU A 19 0.48 3.25 1.80
CA LEU A 19 1.25 2.76 0.65
C LEU A 19 2.64 2.25 1.08
N ALA A 20 3.34 3.00 1.93
CA ALA A 20 4.65 2.59 2.45
C ALA A 20 4.55 1.29 3.27
N VAL A 21 3.56 1.17 4.15
CA VAL A 21 3.33 -0.04 4.95
C VAL A 21 3.01 -1.22 4.04
N PHE A 22 2.12 -1.06 3.06
CA PHE A 22 1.80 -2.10 2.08
C PHE A 22 3.04 -2.57 1.32
N LEU A 23 3.87 -1.64 0.84
CA LEU A 23 5.09 -1.97 0.11
C LEU A 23 6.11 -2.68 1.01
N LEU A 24 6.29 -2.24 2.25
CA LEU A 24 7.19 -2.90 3.20
C LEU A 24 6.72 -4.32 3.52
N LEU A 25 5.42 -4.54 3.70
CA LEU A 25 4.85 -5.88 3.86
C LEU A 25 5.10 -6.74 2.61
N GLY A 26 4.91 -6.18 1.42
CA GLY A 26 5.20 -6.85 0.15
C GLY A 26 6.65 -7.31 0.03
N VAL A 27 7.59 -6.40 0.34
CA VAL A 27 9.03 -6.70 0.34
C VAL A 27 9.37 -7.76 1.36
N ALA A 28 8.80 -7.70 2.58
CA ALA A 28 9.05 -8.71 3.60
C ALA A 28 8.57 -10.11 3.17
N VAL A 29 7.37 -10.19 2.60
CA VAL A 29 6.81 -11.45 2.09
C VAL A 29 7.66 -12.01 0.97
N VAL A 30 7.94 -11.22 -0.07
CA VAL A 30 8.73 -11.67 -1.22
C VAL A 30 10.16 -12.02 -0.81
N GLY A 31 10.75 -11.25 0.11
CA GLY A 31 12.08 -11.52 0.66
C GLY A 31 12.14 -12.86 1.41
N ALA A 32 11.16 -13.12 2.29
CA ALA A 32 11.06 -14.40 2.99
C ALA A 32 10.82 -15.57 2.04
N GLN A 33 9.95 -15.39 1.03
CA GLN A 33 9.70 -16.41 0.00
C GLN A 33 10.96 -16.69 -0.83
N ALA A 34 11.72 -15.65 -1.20
CA ALA A 34 12.96 -15.80 -1.94
C ALA A 34 14.00 -16.61 -1.12
N VAL A 35 14.13 -16.31 0.17
CA VAL A 35 14.99 -17.11 1.07
C VAL A 35 14.50 -18.55 1.15
N GLY A 36 13.21 -18.77 1.36
CA GLY A 36 12.63 -20.12 1.42
C GLY A 36 12.87 -20.94 0.16
N VAL A 37 12.79 -20.32 -1.03
CA VAL A 37 13.13 -20.99 -2.30
C VAL A 37 14.62 -21.34 -2.36
N LEU A 38 15.51 -20.42 -1.97
CA LEU A 38 16.96 -20.65 -1.98
C LEU A 38 17.39 -21.74 -0.99
N THR A 39 16.70 -21.86 0.14
CA THR A 39 16.97 -22.89 1.17
C THR A 39 16.15 -24.16 0.97
N ALA A 40 15.35 -24.26 -0.10
CA ALA A 40 14.41 -25.34 -0.35
C ALA A 40 13.46 -25.63 0.85
N ASP A 41 13.06 -24.57 1.56
CA ASP A 41 12.16 -24.63 2.71
C ASP A 41 10.76 -24.12 2.32
N PRO A 42 9.81 -25.03 2.02
CA PRO A 42 8.45 -24.64 1.65
C PRO A 42 7.66 -24.03 2.81
N ALA A 43 8.02 -24.32 4.06
CA ALA A 43 7.32 -23.80 5.23
C ALA A 43 7.61 -22.30 5.42
N LEU A 44 8.81 -21.83 5.07
CA LEU A 44 9.13 -20.41 5.04
C LEU A 44 8.31 -19.66 3.97
N VAL A 45 8.14 -20.26 2.80
CA VAL A 45 7.38 -19.67 1.69
C VAL A 45 5.89 -19.52 2.06
N SER A 46 5.26 -20.62 2.50
CA SER A 46 3.84 -20.60 2.86
C SER A 46 3.59 -19.81 4.14
N GLY A 47 4.45 -19.95 5.16
CA GLY A 47 4.33 -19.22 6.42
C GLY A 47 4.43 -17.70 6.25
N ALA A 48 5.27 -17.23 5.32
CA ALA A 48 5.32 -15.80 4.98
C ALA A 48 4.01 -15.30 4.35
N ALA A 49 3.41 -16.09 3.45
CA ALA A 49 2.14 -15.75 2.82
C ALA A 49 0.98 -15.77 3.83
N ASP A 50 0.91 -16.80 4.67
CA ASP A 50 -0.17 -16.96 5.66
C ASP A 50 -0.07 -15.91 6.77
N GLY A 51 1.14 -15.61 7.25
CA GLY A 51 1.35 -14.68 8.36
C GLY A 51 1.15 -13.21 7.99
N LEU A 52 1.50 -12.81 6.75
CA LEU A 52 1.50 -11.40 6.33
C LEU A 52 0.47 -11.10 5.24
N GLY A 53 -0.08 -12.10 4.57
CA GLY A 53 -1.00 -11.94 3.45
C GLY A 53 -2.26 -11.17 3.83
N THR A 54 -2.93 -11.55 4.92
CA THR A 54 -4.14 -10.85 5.38
C THR A 54 -3.85 -9.39 5.74
N ALA A 55 -2.77 -9.13 6.47
CA ALA A 55 -2.37 -7.76 6.81
C ALA A 55 -2.10 -6.93 5.55
N MET A 56 -1.39 -7.50 4.56
CA MET A 56 -1.12 -6.86 3.29
C MET A 56 -2.41 -6.53 2.53
N THR A 57 -3.36 -7.47 2.42
CA THR A 57 -4.63 -7.26 1.74
C THR A 57 -5.46 -6.15 2.39
N VAL A 58 -5.51 -6.12 3.73
CA VAL A 58 -6.24 -5.09 4.48
C VAL A 58 -5.62 -3.70 4.23
N VAL A 59 -4.29 -3.58 4.34
CA VAL A 59 -3.61 -2.30 4.12
C VAL A 59 -3.74 -1.85 2.66
N ALA A 60 -3.65 -2.77 1.70
CA ALA A 60 -3.86 -2.48 0.28
C ALA A 60 -5.27 -1.95 0.01
N GLY A 61 -6.30 -2.63 0.53
CA GLY A 61 -7.69 -2.22 0.39
C GLY A 61 -7.98 -0.87 1.02
N ALA A 62 -7.52 -0.64 2.25
CA ALA A 62 -7.66 0.63 2.94
C ALA A 62 -6.95 1.78 2.20
N THR A 63 -5.72 1.53 1.71
CA THR A 63 -4.95 2.51 0.93
C THR A 63 -5.62 2.80 -0.42
N GLY A 64 -6.18 1.79 -1.09
CA GLY A 64 -6.96 1.96 -2.31
C GLY A 64 -8.21 2.82 -2.08
N LEU A 65 -8.95 2.58 -1.00
CA LEU A 65 -10.11 3.39 -0.62
C LEU A 65 -9.72 4.85 -0.31
N LEU A 66 -8.58 5.07 0.35
CA LEU A 66 -8.03 6.41 0.56
C LEU A 66 -7.66 7.09 -0.76
N GLY A 67 -7.04 6.36 -1.70
CA GLY A 67 -6.75 6.84 -3.05
C GLY A 67 -8.01 7.25 -3.80
N PHE A 68 -9.05 6.43 -3.73
CA PHE A 68 -10.37 6.74 -4.28
C PHE A 68 -10.98 7.99 -3.63
N ALA A 69 -10.99 8.09 -2.30
CA ALA A 69 -11.50 9.29 -1.63
C ALA A 69 -10.72 10.56 -2.03
N MET A 70 -9.40 10.46 -2.20
CA MET A 70 -8.58 11.57 -2.67
C MET A 70 -8.93 12.03 -4.10
N SER A 71 -9.37 11.14 -5.00
CA SER A 71 -9.74 11.55 -6.37
C SER A 71 -10.90 12.54 -6.38
N TYR A 72 -11.92 12.33 -5.52
CA TYR A 72 -13.04 13.26 -5.34
C TYR A 72 -12.61 14.56 -4.66
N VAL A 73 -11.81 14.48 -3.60
CA VAL A 73 -11.40 15.66 -2.84
C VAL A 73 -10.43 16.54 -3.63
N PHE A 74 -9.55 15.93 -4.42
CA PHE A 74 -8.56 16.67 -5.19
C PHE A 74 -9.07 17.12 -6.54
N ARG A 75 -10.28 16.65 -6.94
CA ARG A 75 -10.84 16.84 -8.28
C ARG A 75 -9.73 16.65 -9.29
N TRP A 76 -9.11 15.46 -9.30
CA TRP A 76 -8.03 15.18 -10.25
C TRP A 76 -8.59 15.48 -11.64
N GLU A 77 -8.21 16.63 -12.19
CA GLU A 77 -8.53 16.97 -13.56
C GLU A 77 -7.90 15.85 -14.36
N SER A 78 -8.72 15.08 -15.07
CA SER A 78 -8.23 14.40 -16.24
C SER A 78 -7.68 15.52 -17.11
N THR A 79 -6.39 15.82 -16.98
CA THR A 79 -5.64 16.43 -18.07
C THR A 79 -5.75 15.39 -19.18
N GLY A 80 -6.88 15.45 -19.88
CA GLY A 80 -7.07 14.79 -21.15
C GLY A 80 -5.92 15.30 -21.99
N GLU A 81 -5.11 14.36 -22.42
CA GLU A 81 -4.38 14.50 -23.66
C GLU A 81 -5.44 14.77 -24.74
N ASP A 82 -5.63 16.05 -25.07
CA ASP A 82 -6.10 16.48 -26.38
C ASP A 82 -4.91 16.43 -27.36
#